data_AF-A0A944TQG8-F1
#
_entry.id   AF-A0A944TQG8-F1
#
_cell.length_a   1.000
_cell.length_b   1.000
_cell.length_c   1.000
_cell.angle_alpha   90.00
_cell.angle_beta   90.00
_cell.angle_gamma   90.00
#
_symmetry.space_group_name_H-M   'P 1'
#
loop_
_entity.id
_entity.type
_entity.pdbx_description
1 polymer ?
#
loop_
_entity_poly.entity_id
_entity_poly.type
_entity_poly.pdbx_seq_one_letter_code
_entity_poly.pdbx_strand_id
1 'polypeptide(L)' 'MELVKETKDYKVFKKRSGRFGVQNLLGKWINGEDKTKILVGEKLIKAALSAKKEEPAAEEAATEETAE' A
#
# COMPACT_ATOMS: atom_id res chain seq x y z
N MET A 1 -2.84 -11.04 4.59
CA MET A 1 -3.51 -9.75 4.35
C MET A 1 -2.76 -8.74 5.18
N GLU A 2 -2.39 -7.60 4.63
CA GLU A 2 -1.60 -6.57 5.32
C GLU A 2 -2.44 -5.31 5.47
N LEU A 3 -2.46 -4.71 6.67
CA LEU A 3 -3.08 -3.40 6.88
C LEU A 3 -2.10 -2.34 6.40
N VAL A 4 -2.45 -1.65 5.31
CA VAL A 4 -1.58 -0.62 4.71
C VAL A 4 -1.90 0.76 5.30
N LYS A 5 -3.16 1.00 5.64
CA LYS A 5 -3.59 2.28 6.20
C LYS A 5 -4.82 2.10 7.09
N GLU A 6 -4.90 2.89 8.13
CA GLU A 6 -6.06 3.00 9.00
C GLU A 6 -6.37 4.49 9.19
N THR A 7 -7.59 4.88 8.81
CA THR A 7 -8.16 6.20 9.07
C THR A 7 -9.35 6.04 10.03
N LYS A 8 -9.85 7.17 10.53
CA LYS A 8 -11.01 7.20 11.42
C LYS A 8 -12.31 6.79 10.73
N ASP A 9 -12.35 6.75 9.41
CA ASP A 9 -13.54 6.41 8.63
C ASP A 9 -13.44 5.02 7.98
N TYR A 10 -12.22 4.57 7.66
CA TYR A 10 -11.99 3.30 6.97
C TYR A 10 -10.58 2.73 7.18
N LYS A 11 -10.42 1.44 6.88
CA LYS A 11 -9.15 0.72 6.89
C LYS A 11 -8.86 0.18 5.50
N VAL A 12 -7.63 0.35 5.04
CA VAL A 12 -7.17 -0.16 3.75
C VAL A 12 -6.26 -1.36 3.96
N PHE A 13 -6.64 -2.47 3.33
CA PHE A 13 -5.93 -3.73 3.38
C PHE A 13 -5.36 -4.09 2.01
N LYS A 14 -4.11 -4.57 1.96
CA LYS A 14 -3.51 -5.18 0.78
C LYS A 14 -3.63 -6.70 0.87
N LYS A 15 -4.30 -7.29 -0.11
CA LYS A 15 -4.38 -8.75 -0.24
C LYS A 15 -3.08 -9.29 -0.83
N ARG A 16 -2.84 -10.60 -0.67
CA ARG A 16 -1.67 -11.30 -1.23
C ARG A 16 -1.58 -11.16 -2.77
N SER A 17 -2.72 -10.93 -3.43
CA SER A 17 -2.81 -10.66 -4.87
C SER A 17 -2.38 -9.25 -5.28
N GLY A 18 -1.91 -8.41 -4.36
CA GLY A 18 -1.53 -7.02 -4.63
C GLY A 18 -2.72 -6.05 -4.74
N ARG A 19 -3.96 -6.54 -4.73
CA ARG A 19 -5.17 -5.69 -4.76
C ARG A 19 -5.45 -5.10 -3.39
N PHE A 20 -5.86 -3.84 -3.37
CA PHE A 20 -6.32 -3.16 -2.16
C PHE A 20 -7.82 -3.41 -1.91
N GLY A 21 -8.22 -3.53 -0.66
CA GLY A 21 -9.59 -3.59 -0.16
C GLY A 21 -9.79 -2.51 0.89
N VAL A 22 -10.94 -1.84 0.85
CA VAL A 22 -11.29 -0.81 1.84
C VAL A 22 -12.40 -1.37 2.72
N GLN A 23 -12.25 -1.25 4.04
CA GLN A 23 -13.22 -1.67 5.04
C GLN A 23 -13.66 -0.45 5.85
N ASN A 24 -14.95 -0.27 6.09
CA ASN A 24 -15.42 0.80 6.97
C ASN A 24 -15.29 0.42 8.46
N LEU A 25 -15.57 1.36 9.36
CA LEU A 25 -15.59 1.11 10.80
C LEU A 25 -16.57 0.01 11.26
N LEU A 26 -17.64 -0.21 10.48
CA LEU A 26 -18.63 -1.26 10.73
C LEU A 26 -18.16 -2.64 10.26
N GLY A 27 -16.92 -2.77 9.79
CA GLY A 27 -16.35 -4.02 9.27
C GLY A 27 -16.84 -4.40 7.87
N LYS A 28 -17.63 -3.55 7.21
CA LYS A 28 -18.14 -3.77 5.86
C LYS A 28 -17.12 -3.35 4.81
N TRP A 29 -16.96 -4.20 3.80
CA TRP A 29 -16.09 -3.90 2.66
C TRP A 29 -16.77 -2.90 1.72
N ILE A 30 -16.11 -1.79 1.47
CA ILE A 30 -16.52 -0.78 0.48
C ILE A 30 -16.07 -1.29 -0.90
N ASN A 31 -17.01 -1.34 -1.85
CA ASN A 31 -16.79 -1.82 -3.21
C ASN A 31 -17.16 -0.74 -4.24
N GLY A 32 -16.80 -0.95 -5.51
CA GLY A 32 -17.19 -0.06 -6.61
C GLY A 32 -16.46 1.29 -6.64
N GLU A 33 -17.18 2.35 -6.97
CA GLU A 33 -16.65 3.70 -7.13
C GLU A 33 -16.15 4.31 -5.82
N ASP A 34 -16.88 4.12 -4.71
CA ASP A 34 -16.50 4.66 -3.40
C ASP A 34 -15.13 4.15 -2.95
N LYS A 35 -14.90 2.85 -3.17
CA LYS A 35 -13.60 2.22 -2.93
C LYS A 35 -12.51 2.85 -3.80
N THR A 36 -12.81 3.11 -5.06
CA THR A 36 -11.85 3.64 -6.03
C THR A 36 -11.50 5.09 -5.68
N LYS A 37 -12.49 5.92 -5.31
CA LYS A 37 -12.27 7.30 -4.84
C LYS A 37 -11.35 7.35 -3.62
N ILE A 38 -11.56 6.47 -2.64
CA ILE A 38 -10.71 6.36 -1.46
C ILE A 38 -9.29 5.95 -1.85
N LEU A 39 -9.14 4.89 -2.66
CA LEU A 39 -7.82 4.39 -3.04
C LEU A 39 -7.03 5.35 -3.96
N VAL A 40 -7.73 6.15 -4.77
CA VAL A 40 -7.14 7.21 -5.61
C VAL A 40 -6.78 8.43 -4.77
N GLY A 41 -7.67 8.88 -3.87
CA GLY A 41 -7.41 10.00 -2.95
C GLY A 41 -6.22 9.74 -2.03
N GLU A 42 -6.09 8.51 -1.54
CA GLU A 42 -4.98 8.07 -0.69
C GLU A 42 -3.71 7.70 -1.48
N LYS A 43 -3.68 7.86 -2.81
CA LYS A 43 -2.57 7.49 -3.70
C LYS A 43 -2.11 6.01 -3.60
N LEU A 44 -2.90 5.14 -3.00
CA LEU A 44 -2.61 3.70 -2.88
C LEU A 44 -2.78 2.97 -4.20
N ILE A 45 -3.74 3.41 -5.02
CA ILE A 45 -3.76 3.11 -6.45
C ILE A 45 -3.16 4.32 -7.16
N LYS A 46 -1.93 4.15 -7.65
CA LYS A 46 -1.27 5.14 -8.47
C LYS A 46 -1.95 5.14 -9.84
N ALA A 47 -2.92 6.02 -10.05
CA ALA A 47 -3.14 6.54 -11.40
C ALA A 47 -1.77 7.03 -11.86
N ALA A 48 -1.26 6.44 -12.93
CA ALA A 48 0.12 6.52 -13.38
C ALA A 48 0.61 7.97 -13.51
N LEU A 49 1.10 8.54 -12.40
CA LEU A 49 1.95 9.71 -12.42
C LEU A 49 3.35 9.19 -12.13
N SER A 50 3.99 8.83 -13.24
CA SER A 50 5.43 8.83 -13.45
C SER A 50 6.07 9.97 -12.66
N ALA A 51 6.68 9.65 -11.53
CA ALA A 51 7.77 10.41 -10.89
C ALA A 51 8.06 9.80 -9.51
N LYS A 52 9.32 9.37 -9.36
CA LYS A 52 10.20 9.56 -8.19
C LYS A 52 9.66 9.03 -6.83
N LYS A 53 10.09 7.84 -6.42
CA LYS A 53 11.17 7.57 -5.42
C LYS A 53 10.84 8.14 -4.04
N GLU A 54 10.61 7.25 -3.08
CA GLU A 54 11.39 7.23 -1.83
C GLU A 54 11.30 5.83 -1.21
N GLU A 55 12.44 5.13 -1.26
CA GLU A 55 12.79 4.03 -0.36
C GLU A 55 12.81 4.57 1.08
N PRO A 56 12.25 3.88 2.08
CA PRO A 56 12.88 3.85 3.38
C PRO A 56 13.77 2.62 3.44
N ALA A 57 15.02 2.90 3.76
CA ALA A 57 16.14 2.01 3.93
C ALA A 57 16.00 1.01 5.09
N ALA A 58 17.06 0.20 5.20
CA ALA A 58 17.46 -0.76 6.25
C ALA A 58 17.23 -2.23 5.84
N GLU A 59 18.18 -3.15 5.86
CA GLU A 59 19.62 -3.20 6.20
C GLU A 59 20.10 -4.62 5.80
N GLU A 60 21.42 -4.86 5.81
CA GLU A 60 22.17 -6.06 5.35
C GLU A 60 22.36 -6.18 3.81
N ALA A 61 23.56 -6.17 3.24
CA ALA A 61 24.89 -6.31 3.80
C ALA A 61 25.90 -5.55 2.91
N ALA A 62 26.69 -4.69 3.53
CA ALA A 62 27.97 -4.24 3.01
C ALA A 62 29.06 -5.03 3.72
N THR A 63 29.80 -5.86 2.99
CA THR A 63 31.21 -6.24 3.19
C THR A 63 31.53 -7.24 2.07
N GLU A 64 32.17 -6.78 0.99
CA GLU A 64 33.64 -6.80 0.75
C GLU A 64 34.23 -8.18 0.51
N GLU A 65 34.99 -8.26 -0.59
CA GLU A 65 36.07 -9.18 -0.96
C GLU A 65 36.13 -10.58 -0.35
N THR A 66 36.24 -11.60 -1.24
CA THR A 66 37.41 -12.48 -1.24
C THR A 66 37.49 -13.23 -2.58
N ALA A 67 38.68 -13.17 -3.15
CA ALA A 67 39.14 -13.91 -4.31
C ALA A 67 39.10 -15.44 -4.09
N GLU A 68 38.79 -16.17 -5.16
CA GLU A 68 39.49 -17.40 -5.54
C GLU A 68 39.36 -17.61 -7.05
#